data_AF-A0A0C9W4E4-F1
#
_entry.id   AF-A0A0C9W4E4-F1
#
_cell.length_a   1.000
_cell.length_b   1.000
_cell.length_c   1.000
_cell.angle_alpha   90.00
_cell.angle_beta   90.00
_cell.angle_gamma   90.00
#
_symmetry.space_group_name_H-M   'P 1'
#
loop_
_entity.id
_entity.type
_entity.pdbx_description
1 polymer ?
#
loop_
_entity_poly.entity_id
_entity_poly.type
_entity_poly.pdbx_seq_one_letter_code
_entity_poly.pdbx_strand_id
1 'polypeptide(L)' 'EYPTLSWMACDYLAIQGSAVPCERFFSSSGQTGTSHCNHLLPRTFEALQILKNAYKTGDMQT' A
#
# COMPACT_ATOMS: atom_id res chain seq x y z
N GLU A 1 -33.42 4.87 8.57
CA GLU A 1 -32.11 5.52 8.82
C GLU A 1 -31.42 4.93 10.04
N TYR A 2 -30.24 4.32 9.85
CA TYR A 2 -29.37 3.86 10.94
C TYR A 2 -27.99 4.52 10.79
N PRO A 3 -27.85 5.82 11.12
CA PRO A 3 -26.61 6.55 10.89
C PRO A 3 -25.44 5.85 11.59
N THR A 4 -25.54 5.54 12.88
CA THR A 4 -24.46 4.86 13.62
C THR A 4 -24.06 3.52 13.01
N LEU A 5 -25.04 2.72 12.58
CA LEU A 5 -24.78 1.42 11.95
C LEU A 5 -24.07 1.59 10.59
N SER A 6 -24.48 2.60 9.82
CA SER A 6 -23.86 2.91 8.53
C SER A 6 -22.39 3.31 8.69
N TRP A 7 -22.07 4.10 9.71
CA TRP A 7 -20.68 4.50 9.99
C TRP A 7 -19.83 3.29 10.41
N MET A 8 -20.34 2.46 11.33
CA MET A 8 -19.65 1.22 11.72
C MET A 8 -19.44 0.29 10.52
N ALA A 9 -20.44 0.14 9.65
CA ALA A 9 -20.31 -0.70 8.47
C ALA A 9 -19.20 -0.21 7.54
N CYS A 10 -19.07 1.11 7.31
CA CYS A 10 -17.97 1.66 6.53
C CYS A 10 -16.59 1.31 7.14
N ASP A 11 -16.43 1.45 8.45
CA ASP A 11 -15.18 1.14 9.13
C ASP A 11 -14.82 -0.35 9.01
N TYR A 12 -15.77 -1.25 9.27
CA TYR A 12 -15.52 -2.69 9.22
C TYR A 12 -15.32 -3.22 7.80
N LEU A 13 -16.09 -2.71 6.82
CA LEU A 13 -15.99 -3.16 5.43
C LEU A 13 -14.70 -2.67 4.76
N ALA A 14 -14.09 -1.60 5.25
CA ALA A 14 -12.78 -1.13 4.78
C ALA A 14 -11.62 -2.01 5.26
N ILE A 15 -11.82 -2.81 6.31
CA ILE A 15 -10.79 -3.74 6.81
C ILE A 15 -10.64 -4.87 5.80
N GLN A 16 -9.47 -4.95 5.19
CA GLN A 16 -9.15 -6.04 4.27
C GLN A 16 -9.14 -7.39 5.02
N GLY A 17 -10.01 -8.32 4.62
CA GLY A 17 -10.09 -9.66 5.20
C GLY A 17 -8.96 -10.63 4.78
N SER A 18 -7.93 -10.16 4.08
CA SER A 18 -6.85 -10.99 3.54
C SER A 18 -5.53 -10.22 3.48
N ALA A 19 -4.41 -10.92 3.65
CA ALA A 19 -3.07 -10.36 3.50
C ALA A 19 -2.64 -10.17 2.03
N VAL A 20 -3.42 -10.64 1.06
CA VAL A 20 -3.08 -10.63 -0.38
C VAL A 20 -2.66 -9.25 -0.92
N PRO A 21 -3.29 -8.12 -0.53
CA PRO A 21 -2.83 -6.80 -0.99
C PRO A 21 -1.41 -6.47 -0.52
N CYS A 22 -1.08 -6.83 0.73
CA CYS A 22 0.26 -6.66 1.29
C CYS A 22 1.26 -7.55 0.55
N GLU A 23 0.94 -8.82 0.32
CA GLU A 23 1.80 -9.76 -0.41
C GLU A 23 2.06 -9.30 -1.86
N ARG A 24 1.03 -8.80 -2.54
CA ARG A 24 1.17 -8.26 -3.90
C ARG A 24 2.04 -7.00 -3.91
N PHE A 25 1.88 -6.14 -2.91
CA PHE A 25 2.71 -4.96 -2.73
C PHE A 25 4.18 -5.35 -2.55
N PHE A 26 4.49 -6.27 -1.63
CA PHE A 26 5.85 -6.76 -1.39
C PHE A 26 6.44 -7.48 -2.61
N SER A 27 5.66 -8.32 -3.30
CA SER A 27 6.11 -8.99 -4.52
C SER A 27 6.50 -7.97 -5.60
N SER A 28 5.72 -6.90 -5.75
CA SER A 28 6.05 -5.81 -6.69
C SER A 28 7.26 -4.96 -6.27
N SER A 29 7.68 -5.05 -5.00
CA SER A 29 8.82 -4.32 -4.46
C SER A 29 10.16 -5.06 -4.60
N GLY A 30 10.12 -6.32 -5.01
CA GLY A 30 11.33 -7.17 -5.17
C GLY A 30 12.37 -6.58 -6.12
N GLN A 31 11.94 -5.84 -7.16
CA GLN A 31 12.86 -5.13 -8.06
C GLN A 31 13.65 -4.03 -7.35
N THR A 32 12.98 -3.23 -6.51
CA THR A 32 13.63 -2.14 -5.76
C THR A 32 14.43 -2.65 -4.57
N GLY A 33 14.07 -3.81 -4.01
CA GLY A 33 14.62 -4.33 -2.75
C GLY A 33 15.82 -5.25 -2.92
N THR A 34 15.71 -6.29 -3.74
CA THR A 34 16.73 -7.37 -3.78
C THR A 34 17.28 -7.63 -5.18
N SER A 35 16.51 -7.38 -6.24
CA SER A 35 16.90 -7.75 -7.61
C SER A 35 18.10 -6.96 -8.16
N HIS A 36 18.36 -5.77 -7.64
CA HIS A 36 19.42 -4.90 -8.16
C HIS A 36 20.57 -4.66 -7.17
N CYS A 37 20.58 -5.32 -6.01
CA CYS A 37 21.54 -5.03 -4.92
C CYS A 37 21.67 -3.51 -4.66
N ASN A 38 20.57 -2.77 -4.82
CA ASN A 38 20.56 -1.36 -4.48
C ASN A 38 20.67 -1.33 -2.96
N HIS A 39 21.83 -0.95 -2.42
CA HIS A 39 22.08 -0.81 -0.98
C HIS A 39 21.28 0.39 -0.41
N LEU A 40 19.97 0.39 -0.65
CA LEU A 40 19.05 1.40 -0.15
C LEU A 40 18.88 1.16 1.35
N LEU A 41 18.99 2.24 2.11
CA LEU A 41 18.59 2.22 3.49
C LEU A 41 17.10 1.83 3.57
N PRO A 42 16.68 1.04 4.58
CA PRO A 42 15.28 0.62 4.73
C PRO A 42 14.28 1.77 4.63
N ARG A 43 14.64 2.93 5.21
CA ARG A 43 13.83 4.15 5.17
C ARG A 43 13.64 4.71 3.75
N THR A 44 14.68 4.68 2.94
CA THR A 44 14.62 5.15 1.54
C THR A 44 13.79 4.19 0.70
N PHE A 45 13.93 2.88 0.94
CA PHE A 45 13.12 1.87 0.27
C PHE A 45 11.63 2.03 0.58
N GLU A 46 11.27 2.22 1.85
CA GLU A 46 9.88 2.45 2.27
C GLU A 46 9.26 3.69 1.61
N ALA A 47 9.96 4.82 1.65
CA ALA A 47 9.51 6.07 1.01
C ALA A 47 9.29 5.89 -0.50
N LEU A 48 10.18 5.15 -1.18
CA LEU A 48 10.04 4.84 -2.60
C LEU A 48 8.84 3.95 -2.89
N GLN A 49 8.54 2.95 -2.05
CA GLN A 49 7.37 2.10 -2.26
C GLN A 49 6.05 2.88 -2.05
N ILE A 50 6.01 3.80 -1.07
CA ILE A 50 4.86 4.70 -0.86
C ILE A 50 4.68 5.61 -2.09
N LEU A 51 5.76 6.24 -2.54
CA LEU A 51 5.74 7.11 -3.72
C LEU A 51 5.27 6.36 -4.97
N LYS A 52 5.81 5.16 -5.21
CA LYS A 52 5.39 4.29 -6.32
C LYS A 52 3.90 3.99 -6.27
N ASN A 53 3.35 3.74 -5.08
CA ASN A 53 1.93 3.46 -4.91
C ASN A 53 1.06 4.70 -5.14
N ALA A 54 1.46 5.86 -4.63
CA ALA A 54 0.74 7.12 -4.83
C ALA A 54 0.58 7.46 -6.32
N TYR A 55 1.63 7.27 -7.11
CA TYR A 55 1.55 7.42 -8.57
C TYR A 55 0.63 6.37 -9.23
N LYS A 56 0.63 5.13 -8.73
CA LYS A 56 -0.22 4.05 -9.27
C LYS A 56 -1.71 4.25 -8.97
N THR A 57 -2.03 4.75 -7.79
CA THR A 57 -3.41 5.04 -7.37
C THR A 57 -3.94 6.33 -8.01
N GLY A 58 -3.05 7.20 -8.49
CA GLY A 58 -3.41 8.50 -9.06
C GLY A 58 -3.58 9.61 -8.01
N ASP A 59 -3.14 9.36 -6.77
CA ASP A 59 -3.11 10.33 -5.67
C ASP A 59 -2.06 11.43 -5.91
N MET A 60 -1.04 11.12 -6.72
CA MET A 60 -0.02 12.07 -7.15
C MET A 60 -0.03 12.13 -8.69
N GLN A 61 -0.70 13.12 -9.25
CA GLN A 61 -0.69 13.43 -10.69
C GLN A 61 0.33 14.54 -10.96
N THR A 62 1.16 14.36 -11.98
CA THR A 62 2.05 15.38 -12.56
C THR A 62 1.31 16.21 -13.59
#